data_AF-A0A4U1FCH1-F1
#
_entry.id   AF-A0A4U1FCH1-F1
#
_cell.length_a   1.000
_cell.length_b   1.000
_cell.length_c   1.000
_cell.angle_alpha   90.00
_cell.angle_beta   90.00
_cell.angle_gamma   90.00
#
_symmetry.space_group_name_H-M   'P 1'
#
loop_
_entity.id
_entity.type
_entity.pdbx_description
1 polymer ?
#
loop_
_entity_poly.entity_id
_entity_poly.type
_entity_poly.pdbx_seq_one_letter_code
_entity_poly.pdbx_strand_id
1 'polypeptide(L)'
;YLKFIELPLSQRKFCQRCQQLLLPDDEEKHRKHQIVGDISITQLKRPSQLLYPLENKKTNAQYLFADRSCLFLVDLLSTLGFRRVLCVGTPRLHELIRLKASGDKKSNIKSLLLDIDFRYSQFYMEDSFCHYNMFNHHFFDGKAALEVCRTFLQKDKGEGVIMVTDPPFGGLVEPLAVTFKKLIAMWKEGQSQDYDNHALYKHGKTGRKQSPVRIFTNIPPNKIILPIEEGYRMAGNGVIAFSAKTWIHCNICNHCALPDHSCNGPKDGCFICGELDHKRSTCPNIFTSKKVNKAVRKQKQRKSNKMKMETTKGQSMNHTTVTGKKKRRERAHQYLCS
;
A
#
# COMPACT_ATOMS: atom_id res chain seq x y z
N TYR A 1 25.81 -4.59 10.00
CA TYR A 1 24.84 -5.67 10.21
C TYR A 1 25.47 -6.93 10.81
N LEU A 2 26.46 -7.57 10.16
CA LEU A 2 27.05 -8.85 10.64
C LEU A 2 27.54 -8.79 12.10
N LYS A 3 28.36 -7.79 12.46
CA LYS A 3 28.79 -7.58 13.84
C LYS A 3 27.63 -7.45 14.84
N PHE A 4 26.50 -6.86 14.43
CA PHE A 4 25.35 -6.62 15.30
C PHE A 4 24.59 -7.91 15.61
N ILE A 5 24.43 -8.80 14.63
CA ILE A 5 23.71 -10.08 14.84
C ILE A 5 24.52 -11.07 15.69
N GLU A 6 25.84 -10.92 15.74
CA GLU A 6 26.75 -11.70 16.59
C GLU A 6 26.67 -11.29 18.07
N LEU A 7 26.20 -10.07 18.38
CA LEU A 7 26.06 -9.61 19.76
C LEU A 7 25.04 -10.46 20.55
N PRO A 8 25.26 -10.65 21.87
CA PRO A 8 24.24 -11.17 22.78
C PRO A 8 22.97 -10.31 22.75
N LEU A 9 21.81 -10.91 23.04
CA LEU A 9 20.52 -10.20 22.99
C LEU A 9 20.52 -8.91 23.83
N SER A 10 21.09 -8.96 25.04
CA SER A 10 21.21 -7.83 25.97
C SER A 10 22.03 -6.65 25.44
N GLN A 11 22.87 -6.87 24.42
CA GLN A 11 23.71 -5.84 23.80
C GLN A 11 23.14 -5.34 22.47
N ARG A 12 22.06 -5.95 21.96
CA ARG A 12 21.42 -5.51 20.71
C ARG A 12 20.49 -4.35 21.00
N LYS A 13 20.96 -3.14 20.71
CA LYS A 13 20.22 -1.90 20.96
C LYS A 13 19.88 -1.18 19.66
N PHE A 14 18.74 -0.50 19.65
CA PHE A 14 18.27 0.33 18.54
C PHE A 14 17.89 1.71 19.05
N CYS A 15 18.46 2.75 18.46
CA CYS A 15 18.13 4.14 18.77
C CYS A 15 16.90 4.58 17.97
N GLN A 16 15.77 4.82 18.65
CA GLN A 16 14.54 5.31 18.00
C GLN A 16 14.68 6.74 17.47
N ARG A 17 15.50 7.58 18.11
CA ARG A 17 15.71 8.96 17.63
C ARG A 17 16.54 9.01 16.35
N CYS A 18 17.61 8.23 16.28
CA CYS A 18 18.52 8.20 15.14
C CYS A 18 18.11 7.19 14.07
N GLN A 19 17.18 6.29 14.40
CA GLN A 19 16.76 5.17 13.54
C GLN A 19 17.93 4.26 13.15
N GLN A 20 18.78 3.94 14.13
CA GLN A 20 20.05 3.24 13.94
C GLN A 20 20.20 2.05 14.90
N LEU A 21 20.66 0.91 14.39
CA LEU A 21 21.22 -0.19 15.17
C LEU A 21 22.54 0.28 15.79
N LEU A 22 22.73 -0.01 17.08
CA LEU A 22 23.90 0.44 17.83
C LEU A 22 24.85 -0.73 18.09
N LEU A 23 26.13 -0.54 17.77
CA LEU A 23 27.18 -1.36 18.34
C LEU A 23 27.53 -0.83 19.74
N PRO A 24 28.13 -1.65 20.62
CA PRO A 24 28.49 -1.23 21.98
C PRO A 24 29.31 0.07 22.01
N ASP A 25 30.22 0.25 21.06
CA ASP A 25 31.09 1.44 20.96
C ASP A 25 30.32 2.74 20.62
N ASP A 26 29.12 2.62 20.04
CA ASP A 26 28.30 3.78 19.66
C ASP A 26 27.38 4.25 20.80
N GLU A 27 27.19 3.46 21.86
CA GLU A 27 26.20 3.75 22.92
C GLU A 27 26.42 5.10 23.60
N GLU A 28 27.68 5.51 23.78
CA GLU A 28 28.07 6.77 24.39
C GLU A 28 27.39 7.98 23.73
N LYS A 29 27.37 7.98 22.39
CA LYS A 29 26.79 9.08 21.59
C LYS A 29 25.26 9.11 21.68
N HIS A 30 24.64 8.05 22.19
CA HIS A 30 23.20 7.88 22.24
C HIS A 30 22.62 7.83 23.67
N ARG A 31 23.43 8.11 24.71
CA ARG A 31 23.00 8.12 26.13
C ARG A 31 21.76 8.97 26.42
N LYS A 32 21.53 10.05 25.66
CA LYS A 32 20.37 10.96 25.80
C LYS A 32 19.20 10.64 24.86
N HIS A 33 19.30 9.55 24.10
CA HIS A 33 18.29 9.18 23.11
C HIS A 33 17.37 8.08 23.65
N GLN A 34 16.20 7.93 23.03
CA GLN A 34 15.31 6.82 23.32
C GLN A 34 15.86 5.55 22.66
N ILE A 35 16.23 4.58 23.50
CA ILE A 35 16.81 3.30 23.07
C ILE A 35 15.82 2.17 23.34
N VAL A 36 15.69 1.26 22.38
CA VAL A 36 15.04 -0.04 22.54
C VAL A 36 16.14 -1.09 22.64
N GLY A 37 16.18 -1.82 23.76
CA GLY A 37 17.09 -2.94 23.98
C GLY A 37 16.52 -4.27 23.50
N ASP A 38 17.29 -5.33 23.69
CA ASP A 38 16.90 -6.72 23.46
C ASP A 38 16.29 -6.99 22.07
N ILE A 39 16.90 -6.40 21.04
CA ILE A 39 16.40 -6.54 19.66
C ILE A 39 16.65 -7.98 19.16
N SER A 40 15.56 -8.74 19.04
CA SER A 40 15.58 -10.11 18.53
C SER A 40 15.86 -10.17 17.03
N ILE A 41 16.33 -11.33 16.56
CA ILE A 41 16.50 -11.60 15.11
C ILE A 41 15.15 -11.49 14.38
N THR A 42 14.04 -11.87 15.03
CA THR A 42 12.69 -11.74 14.46
C THR A 42 12.34 -10.29 14.18
N GLN A 43 12.68 -9.36 15.09
CA GLN A 43 12.50 -7.93 14.88
C GLN A 43 13.43 -7.39 13.77
N LEU A 44 14.69 -7.84 13.72
CA LEU A 44 15.61 -7.46 12.64
C LEU A 44 15.13 -7.91 11.25
N LYS A 45 14.38 -9.01 11.17
CA LYS A 45 13.74 -9.48 9.93
C LYS A 45 12.46 -8.70 9.57
N ARG A 46 11.99 -7.79 10.42
CA ARG A 46 10.85 -6.89 10.17
C ARG A 46 11.21 -5.41 10.41
N PRO A 47 12.18 -4.82 9.65
CA PRO A 47 12.61 -3.44 9.89
C PRO A 47 11.48 -2.41 9.83
N SER A 48 10.43 -2.62 9.04
CA SER A 48 9.26 -1.73 8.97
C SER A 48 8.42 -1.66 10.27
N GLN A 49 8.71 -2.52 11.25
CA GLN A 49 8.14 -2.47 12.59
C GLN A 49 9.07 -1.79 13.61
N LEU A 50 10.37 -1.70 13.31
CA LEU A 50 11.37 -1.00 14.12
C LEU A 50 11.51 0.47 13.68
N LEU A 51 11.57 0.69 12.38
CA LEU A 51 11.65 2.01 11.75
C LEU A 51 10.26 2.65 11.75
N TYR A 52 10.17 3.92 12.18
CA TYR A 52 8.93 4.66 11.97
C TYR A 52 8.79 5.04 10.47
N PRO A 53 7.56 5.06 9.93
CA PRO A 53 7.33 5.40 8.53
C PRO A 53 7.64 6.87 8.25
N LEU A 54 8.28 7.16 7.11
CA LEU A 54 8.50 8.53 6.64
C LEU A 54 7.27 9.04 5.87
N GLU A 55 6.28 9.54 6.61
CA GLU A 55 4.97 9.93 6.07
C GLU A 55 4.96 11.28 5.32
N ASN A 56 6.10 11.97 5.24
CA ASN A 56 6.16 13.25 4.53
C ASN A 56 5.85 13.06 3.04
N LYS A 57 4.68 13.57 2.63
CA LYS A 57 4.11 13.43 1.29
C LYS A 57 4.97 14.00 0.16
N LYS A 58 5.90 14.92 0.47
CA LYS A 58 6.74 15.58 -0.54
C LYS A 58 8.04 14.84 -0.84
N THR A 59 8.52 14.00 0.07
CA THR A 59 9.85 13.38 -0.03
C THR A 59 9.77 11.87 -0.15
N ASN A 60 9.14 11.20 0.82
CA ASN A 60 9.15 9.74 0.91
C ASN A 60 7.75 9.14 0.70
N ALA A 61 6.71 9.81 1.24
CA ALA A 61 5.31 9.39 1.16
C ALA A 61 5.12 7.88 1.41
N GLN A 62 5.79 7.35 2.44
CA GLN A 62 5.84 5.91 2.70
C GLN A 62 4.50 5.42 3.26
N TYR A 63 3.67 4.83 2.41
CA TYR A 63 2.45 4.14 2.81
C TYR A 63 2.73 2.65 2.91
N LEU A 64 2.94 2.17 4.13
CA LEU A 64 3.25 0.77 4.34
C LEU A 64 1.99 -0.10 4.19
N PHE A 65 2.07 -1.14 3.36
CA PHE A 65 1.00 -2.13 3.21
C PHE A 65 0.54 -2.72 4.55
N ALA A 66 -0.74 -3.04 4.66
CA ALA A 66 -1.26 -3.79 5.79
C ALA A 66 -0.77 -5.25 5.74
N ASP A 67 -0.56 -5.87 6.91
CA ASP A 67 -0.08 -7.26 7.00
C ASP A 67 -0.93 -8.23 6.15
N ARG A 68 -2.26 -8.07 6.18
CA ARG A 68 -3.18 -8.90 5.38
C ARG A 68 -2.94 -8.78 3.88
N SER A 69 -2.74 -7.56 3.38
CA SER A 69 -2.46 -7.32 1.97
C SER A 69 -1.13 -7.92 1.54
N CYS A 70 -0.10 -7.80 2.39
CA CYS A 70 1.17 -8.45 2.11
C CYS A 70 1.05 -9.99 2.12
N LEU A 71 0.36 -10.57 3.11
CA LEU A 71 0.16 -12.03 3.17
C LEU A 71 -0.52 -12.54 1.89
N PHE A 72 -1.62 -11.89 1.50
CA PHE A 72 -2.31 -12.18 0.23
C PHE A 72 -1.37 -12.09 -0.98
N LEU A 73 -0.58 -11.01 -1.09
CA LEU A 73 0.37 -10.86 -2.19
C LEU A 73 1.41 -11.98 -2.19
N VAL A 74 2.00 -12.32 -1.05
CA VAL A 74 2.99 -13.41 -0.99
C VAL A 74 2.37 -14.75 -1.40
N ASP A 75 1.16 -15.06 -0.95
CA ASP A 75 0.46 -16.30 -1.31
C ASP A 75 0.09 -16.34 -2.80
N LEU A 76 -0.38 -15.22 -3.36
CA LEU A 76 -0.63 -15.08 -4.80
C LEU A 76 0.64 -15.31 -5.62
N LEU A 77 1.75 -14.65 -5.23
CA LEU A 77 3.03 -14.76 -5.93
C LEU A 77 3.57 -16.20 -5.90
N SER A 78 3.44 -16.88 -4.76
CA SER A 78 3.80 -18.29 -4.61
C SER A 78 2.93 -19.19 -5.48
N THR A 79 1.61 -18.97 -5.48
CA THR A 79 0.64 -19.76 -6.26
C THR A 79 0.88 -19.61 -7.77
N LEU A 80 1.28 -18.42 -8.21
CA LEU A 80 1.63 -18.15 -9.61
C LEU A 80 3.02 -18.69 -10.00
N GLY A 81 3.78 -19.29 -9.06
CA GLY A 81 5.06 -19.91 -9.33
C GLY A 81 6.23 -18.94 -9.50
N PHE A 82 6.10 -17.68 -9.05
CA PHE A 82 7.21 -16.74 -9.07
C PHE A 82 8.28 -17.13 -8.04
N ARG A 83 9.54 -17.12 -8.48
CA ARG A 83 10.71 -17.49 -7.68
C ARG A 83 11.53 -16.28 -7.24
N ARG A 84 11.33 -15.13 -7.91
CA ARG A 84 12.02 -13.88 -7.64
C ARG A 84 11.05 -12.70 -7.67
N VAL A 85 11.12 -11.84 -6.66
CA VAL A 85 10.29 -10.64 -6.54
C VAL A 85 11.18 -9.41 -6.38
N LEU A 86 11.20 -8.55 -7.40
CA LEU A 86 11.83 -7.23 -7.32
C LEU A 86 10.84 -6.27 -6.65
N CYS A 87 11.11 -5.93 -5.39
CA CYS A 87 10.31 -5.03 -4.57
C CYS A 87 10.82 -3.59 -4.76
N VAL A 88 10.06 -2.74 -5.46
CA VAL A 88 10.43 -1.33 -5.67
C VAL A 88 9.55 -0.42 -4.81
N GLY A 89 10.09 0.06 -3.69
CA GLY A 89 9.35 0.86 -2.71
C GLY A 89 8.36 0.06 -1.86
N THR A 90 8.58 -1.25 -1.67
CA THR A 90 7.64 -2.15 -0.97
C THR A 90 8.29 -2.93 0.18
N PRO A 91 8.84 -2.24 1.20
CA PRO A 91 9.66 -2.88 2.25
C PRO A 91 8.90 -3.94 3.05
N ARG A 92 7.62 -3.74 3.39
CA ARG A 92 6.81 -4.74 4.11
C ARG A 92 6.58 -6.02 3.32
N LEU A 93 6.44 -5.92 2.00
CA LEU A 93 6.29 -7.10 1.16
C LEU A 93 7.62 -7.87 1.10
N HIS A 94 8.74 -7.16 0.92
CA HIS A 94 10.07 -7.74 0.94
C HIS A 94 10.35 -8.52 2.25
N GLU A 95 10.04 -7.91 3.41
CA GLU A 95 10.16 -8.55 4.72
C GLU A 95 9.39 -9.87 4.81
N LEU A 96 8.12 -9.86 4.43
CA LEU A 96 7.26 -11.04 4.55
C LEU A 96 7.63 -12.15 3.57
N ILE A 97 8.11 -11.82 2.37
CA ILE A 97 8.67 -12.81 1.43
C ILE A 97 9.85 -13.54 2.09
N ARG A 98 10.79 -12.79 2.68
CA ARG A 98 11.99 -13.36 3.31
C ARG A 98 11.66 -14.20 4.56
N LEU A 99 10.66 -13.79 5.33
CA LEU A 99 10.17 -14.56 6.47
C LEU A 99 9.57 -15.90 6.05
N LYS A 100 8.70 -15.93 5.04
CA LYS A 100 8.10 -17.19 4.55
C LYS A 100 9.16 -18.12 3.94
N ALA A 101 10.12 -17.59 3.19
CA ALA A 101 11.22 -18.38 2.64
C ALA A 101 12.10 -19.06 3.71
N SER A 102 12.16 -18.51 4.93
CA SER A 102 12.90 -19.10 6.05
C SER A 102 12.13 -20.18 6.80
N GLY A 103 10.78 -20.16 6.73
CA GLY A 103 9.91 -21.00 7.56
C GLY A 103 9.29 -22.20 6.84
N ASP A 104 9.14 -22.13 5.51
CA ASP A 104 8.47 -23.18 4.72
C ASP A 104 9.38 -23.69 3.58
N LYS A 105 9.71 -24.98 3.60
CA LYS A 105 10.62 -25.61 2.61
C LYS A 105 10.04 -25.66 1.19
N LYS A 106 8.75 -25.35 1.00
CA LYS A 106 8.04 -25.48 -0.28
C LYS A 106 8.13 -24.26 -1.21
N SER A 107 8.43 -23.06 -0.72
CA SER A 107 8.46 -21.84 -1.56
C SER A 107 9.69 -20.96 -1.26
N ASN A 108 10.78 -21.17 -1.99
CA ASN A 108 12.00 -20.36 -1.87
C ASN A 108 11.94 -19.12 -2.77
N ILE A 109 11.02 -18.20 -2.47
CA ILE A 109 10.93 -16.93 -3.19
C ILE A 109 12.06 -16.00 -2.71
N LYS A 110 12.93 -15.59 -3.63
CA LYS A 110 13.94 -14.55 -3.37
C LYS A 110 13.36 -13.16 -3.58
N SER A 111 13.83 -12.19 -2.82
CA SER A 111 13.41 -10.79 -2.99
C SER A 111 14.61 -9.84 -2.91
N LEU A 112 14.59 -8.83 -3.78
CA LEU A 112 15.51 -7.69 -3.77
C LEU A 112 14.68 -6.41 -3.55
N LEU A 113 15.07 -5.59 -2.57
CA LEU A 113 14.41 -4.31 -2.27
C LEU A 113 15.18 -3.15 -2.90
N LEU A 114 14.52 -2.40 -3.78
CA LEU A 114 14.97 -1.09 -4.25
C LEU A 114 14.16 -0.02 -3.53
N ASP A 115 14.80 0.79 -2.69
CA ASP A 115 14.11 1.84 -1.93
C ASP A 115 14.99 3.09 -1.77
N ILE A 116 14.33 4.24 -1.62
CA ILE A 116 14.98 5.52 -1.35
C ILE A 116 15.33 5.68 0.13
N ASP A 117 14.63 4.96 1.00
CA ASP A 117 14.86 4.99 2.45
C ASP A 117 16.12 4.19 2.81
N PHE A 118 17.27 4.86 2.81
CA PHE A 118 18.56 4.28 3.17
C PHE A 118 18.57 3.64 4.57
N ARG A 119 17.61 3.94 5.47
CA ARG A 119 17.57 3.32 6.80
C ARG A 119 17.40 1.80 6.73
N TYR A 120 16.88 1.24 5.63
CA TYR A 120 16.82 -0.21 5.45
C TYR A 120 18.18 -0.88 5.19
N SER A 121 19.19 -0.12 4.74
CA SER A 121 20.54 -0.66 4.42
C SER A 121 21.22 -1.33 5.61
N GLN A 122 20.94 -0.87 6.84
CA GLN A 122 21.53 -1.44 8.04
C GLN A 122 20.99 -2.83 8.41
N PHE A 123 19.86 -3.26 7.83
CA PHE A 123 19.20 -4.54 8.11
C PHE A 123 19.40 -5.60 7.01
N TYR A 124 19.88 -5.18 5.84
CA TYR A 124 19.98 -6.03 4.66
C TYR A 124 21.40 -6.02 4.11
N MET A 125 21.83 -7.18 3.58
CA MET A 125 23.07 -7.28 2.84
C MET A 125 22.86 -6.74 1.42
N GLU A 126 23.97 -6.48 0.71
CA GLU A 126 23.98 -5.89 -0.63
C GLU A 126 23.19 -6.72 -1.67
N ASP A 127 23.03 -8.02 -1.44
CA ASP A 127 22.26 -8.92 -2.31
C ASP A 127 20.74 -8.80 -2.14
N SER A 128 20.28 -8.06 -1.14
CA SER A 128 18.89 -7.99 -0.70
C SER A 128 18.35 -6.55 -0.69
N PHE A 129 19.21 -5.53 -0.74
CA PHE A 129 18.82 -4.12 -0.76
C PHE A 129 19.74 -3.29 -1.67
N CYS A 130 19.15 -2.37 -2.43
CA CYS A 130 19.89 -1.30 -3.10
C CYS A 130 19.26 0.05 -2.76
N HIS A 131 20.10 1.02 -2.38
CA HIS A 131 19.66 2.39 -2.25
C HIS A 131 19.38 2.96 -3.65
N TYR A 132 18.11 3.26 -3.93
CA TYR A 132 17.62 3.48 -5.28
C TYR A 132 16.55 4.58 -5.35
N ASN A 133 16.69 5.46 -6.33
CA ASN A 133 15.69 6.48 -6.63
C ASN A 133 14.86 6.08 -7.85
N MET A 134 13.56 5.81 -7.61
CA MET A 134 12.61 5.39 -8.64
C MET A 134 12.19 6.49 -9.63
N PHE A 135 12.47 7.77 -9.38
CA PHE A 135 12.09 8.84 -10.32
C PHE A 135 13.10 9.02 -11.45
N ASN A 136 14.38 8.77 -11.19
CA ASN A 136 15.45 9.01 -12.15
C ASN A 136 16.28 7.75 -12.47
N HIS A 137 15.92 6.59 -11.92
CA HIS A 137 16.66 5.32 -12.08
C HIS A 137 18.11 5.42 -11.57
N HIS A 138 18.31 6.11 -10.45
CA HIS A 138 19.63 6.29 -9.86
C HIS A 138 19.90 5.25 -8.76
N PHE A 139 21.02 4.54 -8.86
CA PHE A 139 21.58 3.68 -7.82
C PHE A 139 22.68 4.43 -7.08
N PHE A 140 22.49 4.68 -5.79
CA PHE A 140 23.43 5.51 -5.01
C PHE A 140 24.77 4.81 -4.79
N ASP A 141 24.78 3.48 -4.73
CA ASP A 141 26.00 2.66 -4.63
C ASP A 141 26.62 2.36 -6.01
N GLY A 142 26.19 3.09 -7.04
CA GLY A 142 26.78 3.08 -8.38
C GLY A 142 26.61 1.75 -9.13
N LYS A 143 27.66 1.37 -9.87
CA LYS A 143 27.64 0.21 -10.79
C LYS A 143 27.45 -1.13 -10.08
N ALA A 144 27.92 -1.26 -8.84
CA ALA A 144 27.82 -2.51 -8.08
C ALA A 144 26.35 -2.84 -7.78
N ALA A 145 25.58 -1.89 -7.21
CA ALA A 145 24.16 -2.10 -6.94
C ALA A 145 23.32 -2.24 -8.23
N LEU A 146 23.70 -1.51 -9.29
CA LEU A 146 23.09 -1.69 -10.61
C LEU A 146 23.27 -3.13 -11.11
N GLU A 147 24.47 -3.71 -10.96
CA GLU A 147 24.77 -5.07 -11.38
C GLU A 147 24.04 -6.12 -10.54
N VAL A 148 23.91 -5.90 -9.22
CA VAL A 148 23.07 -6.75 -8.37
C VAL A 148 21.64 -6.81 -8.90
N CYS A 149 21.05 -5.65 -9.22
CA CYS A 149 19.71 -5.57 -9.79
C CYS A 149 19.62 -6.24 -11.17
N ARG A 150 20.60 -6.01 -12.05
CA ARG A 150 20.67 -6.62 -13.39
C ARG A 150 20.74 -8.14 -13.28
N THR A 151 21.69 -8.66 -12.52
CA THR A 151 21.87 -10.10 -12.29
C THR A 151 20.60 -10.70 -11.68
N PHE A 152 19.95 -10.03 -10.74
CA PHE A 152 18.69 -10.51 -10.15
C PHE A 152 17.56 -10.65 -11.19
N LEU A 153 17.43 -9.66 -12.08
CA LEU A 153 16.43 -9.67 -13.16
C LEU A 153 16.72 -10.74 -14.22
N GLN A 154 17.98 -10.87 -14.64
CA GLN A 154 18.39 -11.74 -15.75
C GLN A 154 18.62 -13.20 -15.34
N LYS A 155 18.75 -13.48 -14.03
CA LYS A 155 18.92 -14.84 -13.51
C LYS A 155 17.88 -15.80 -14.09
N ASP A 156 18.27 -17.05 -14.32
CA ASP A 156 17.44 -18.10 -14.92
C ASP A 156 16.75 -17.63 -16.22
N LYS A 157 17.50 -16.92 -17.07
CA LYS A 157 17.00 -16.30 -18.31
C LYS A 157 15.76 -15.45 -18.05
N GLY A 158 15.74 -14.71 -16.94
CA GLY A 158 14.61 -13.89 -16.51
C GLY A 158 13.29 -14.61 -16.27
N GLU A 159 13.26 -15.95 -16.18
CA GLU A 159 12.04 -16.70 -15.89
C GLU A 159 11.68 -16.67 -14.40
N GLY A 160 10.38 -16.55 -14.09
CA GLY A 160 9.90 -16.60 -12.71
C GLY A 160 10.26 -15.36 -11.88
N VAL A 161 10.47 -14.21 -12.53
CA VAL A 161 10.63 -12.90 -11.86
C VAL A 161 9.38 -12.04 -12.01
N ILE A 162 9.05 -11.30 -10.97
CA ILE A 162 8.00 -10.27 -10.99
C ILE A 162 8.47 -9.00 -10.29
N MET A 163 8.10 -7.84 -10.83
CA MET A 163 8.31 -6.55 -10.19
C MET A 163 7.03 -6.11 -9.49
N VAL A 164 7.12 -5.80 -8.20
CA VAL A 164 6.02 -5.23 -7.40
C VAL A 164 6.43 -3.85 -6.91
N THR A 165 5.63 -2.84 -7.26
CA THR A 165 5.94 -1.45 -6.96
C THR A 165 4.76 -0.75 -6.29
N ASP A 166 5.06 0.12 -5.31
CA ASP A 166 4.11 1.03 -4.69
C ASP A 166 4.68 2.47 -4.73
N PRO A 167 4.67 3.11 -5.91
CA PRO A 167 5.28 4.42 -6.07
C PRO A 167 4.42 5.51 -5.39
N PRO A 168 5.03 6.62 -4.95
CA PRO A 168 4.32 7.67 -4.26
C PRO A 168 3.29 8.36 -5.18
N PHE A 169 2.01 8.32 -4.80
CA PHE A 169 0.89 8.88 -5.58
C PHE A 169 0.99 10.39 -5.88
N GLY A 170 1.80 11.14 -5.11
CA GLY A 170 1.99 12.58 -5.27
C GLY A 170 3.09 12.97 -6.26
N GLY A 171 3.80 12.00 -6.84
CA GLY A 171 4.89 12.22 -7.79
C GLY A 171 4.44 12.34 -9.24
N LEU A 172 5.36 12.76 -10.11
CA LEU A 172 5.16 12.75 -11.55
C LEU A 172 5.10 11.29 -12.04
N VAL A 173 3.98 10.92 -12.66
CA VAL A 173 3.73 9.55 -13.16
C VAL A 173 4.61 9.19 -14.36
N GLU A 174 4.94 10.18 -15.20
CA GLU A 174 5.72 9.97 -16.42
C GLU A 174 7.17 9.54 -16.15
N PRO A 175 7.94 10.21 -15.26
CA PRO A 175 9.27 9.73 -14.85
C PRO A 175 9.27 8.32 -14.26
N LEU A 176 8.22 7.94 -13.53
CA LEU A 176 8.07 6.58 -13.01
C LEU A 176 7.91 5.57 -14.16
N ALA A 177 7.08 5.88 -15.16
CA ALA A 177 6.92 5.04 -16.33
C ALA A 177 8.23 4.88 -17.13
N VAL A 178 9.02 5.95 -17.28
CA VAL A 178 10.35 5.89 -17.91
C VAL A 178 11.28 4.98 -17.11
N THR A 179 11.28 5.10 -15.79
CA THR A 179 12.12 4.27 -14.92
C THR A 179 11.72 2.80 -14.96
N PHE A 180 10.41 2.48 -14.97
CA PHE A 180 9.95 1.10 -15.14
C PHE A 180 10.33 0.52 -16.50
N LYS A 181 10.29 1.33 -17.57
CA LYS A 181 10.79 0.90 -18.89
C LYS A 181 12.28 0.57 -18.87
N LYS A 182 13.11 1.31 -18.11
CA LYS A 182 14.54 1.00 -17.96
C LYS A 182 14.77 -0.33 -17.24
N LEU A 183 14.01 -0.62 -16.16
CA LEU A 183 14.07 -1.92 -15.48
C LEU A 183 13.61 -3.07 -16.41
N ILE A 184 12.56 -2.85 -17.20
CA ILE A 184 12.10 -3.83 -18.19
C ILE A 184 13.16 -4.05 -19.28
N ALA A 185 13.82 -2.99 -19.77
CA ALA A 185 14.88 -3.09 -20.75
C ALA A 185 16.06 -3.92 -20.21
N MET A 186 16.49 -3.66 -18.97
CA MET A 186 17.53 -4.44 -18.29
C MET A 186 17.16 -5.93 -18.17
N TRP A 187 15.89 -6.24 -17.87
CA TRP A 187 15.40 -7.62 -17.88
C TRP A 187 15.42 -8.25 -19.29
N LYS A 188 15.06 -7.49 -20.32
CA LYS A 188 15.06 -7.93 -21.73
C LYS A 188 16.46 -8.15 -22.31
N GLU A 189 17.45 -7.36 -21.91
CA GLU A 189 18.85 -7.50 -22.37
C GLU A 189 19.43 -8.90 -22.07
N GLY A 190 18.94 -9.56 -21.02
CA GLY A 190 19.36 -10.94 -20.67
C GLY A 190 18.60 -12.04 -21.41
N GLN A 191 17.70 -11.69 -22.33
CA GLN A 191 16.91 -12.65 -23.13
C GLN A 191 17.54 -12.80 -24.53
N SER A 192 17.75 -14.04 -24.98
CA SER A 192 17.95 -14.29 -26.42
C SER A 192 16.69 -13.89 -27.20
N GLN A 193 16.89 -13.44 -28.43
CA GLN A 193 16.03 -12.61 -29.27
C GLN A 193 14.69 -13.26 -29.72
N ASP A 194 13.87 -13.78 -28.81
CA ASP A 194 12.67 -14.58 -29.14
C ASP A 194 11.43 -14.33 -28.26
N TYR A 195 11.32 -13.15 -27.63
CA TYR A 195 10.09 -12.78 -26.91
C TYR A 195 9.34 -11.64 -27.62
N ASP A 196 8.29 -12.06 -28.33
CA ASP A 196 7.30 -11.18 -28.93
C ASP A 196 6.69 -10.21 -27.91
N ASN A 197 6.47 -8.99 -28.36
CA ASN A 197 6.08 -7.85 -27.55
C ASN A 197 4.70 -8.06 -26.88
N HIS A 198 4.69 -8.48 -25.61
CA HIS A 198 3.47 -8.44 -24.82
C HIS A 198 3.01 -7.00 -24.57
N ALA A 199 1.71 -6.79 -24.81
CA ALA A 199 1.04 -5.49 -24.89
C ALA A 199 1.28 -4.56 -23.70
N LEU A 200 1.61 -3.31 -24.03
CA LEU A 200 1.72 -2.18 -23.11
C LEU A 200 0.36 -1.82 -22.50
N TYR A 201 0.44 -1.44 -21.22
CA TYR A 201 -0.63 -0.96 -20.34
C TYR A 201 -1.59 0.07 -20.97
N LYS A 202 -2.89 -0.08 -20.71
CA LYS A 202 -3.95 0.89 -21.06
C LYS A 202 -4.68 1.39 -19.81
N HIS A 203 -4.97 2.69 -19.79
CA HIS A 203 -5.55 3.41 -18.66
C HIS A 203 -7.04 3.09 -18.46
N GLY A 204 -7.45 2.83 -17.21
CA GLY A 204 -8.85 2.82 -16.79
C GLY A 204 -9.23 4.13 -16.09
N LYS A 205 -10.35 4.76 -16.47
CA LYS A 205 -10.90 5.94 -15.78
C LYS A 205 -12.04 5.53 -14.84
N THR A 206 -11.98 6.09 -13.63
CA THR A 206 -13.01 6.17 -12.57
C THR A 206 -13.04 5.06 -11.50
N GLY A 207 -13.15 5.50 -10.23
CA GLY A 207 -13.41 4.66 -9.06
C GLY A 207 -13.81 5.49 -7.83
N ARG A 208 -14.87 5.07 -7.11
CA ARG A 208 -15.45 5.73 -5.91
C ARG A 208 -14.86 5.19 -4.58
N LYS A 209 -15.22 5.88 -3.48
CA LYS A 209 -14.76 5.83 -2.08
C LYS A 209 -14.73 4.46 -1.34
N GLN A 210 -13.84 3.55 -1.75
CA GLN A 210 -13.15 2.56 -0.90
C GLN A 210 -11.67 2.59 -1.30
N SER A 211 -10.74 2.15 -0.42
CA SER A 211 -9.26 2.31 -0.51
C SER A 211 -8.80 2.71 -1.91
N PRO A 212 -8.26 3.92 -2.14
CA PRO A 212 -8.03 4.44 -3.49
C PRO A 212 -7.01 3.63 -4.30
N VAL A 213 -6.24 2.77 -3.62
CA VAL A 213 -5.19 1.95 -4.23
C VAL A 213 -5.80 0.78 -5.00
N ARG A 214 -5.29 0.53 -6.20
CA ARG A 214 -5.67 -0.59 -7.09
C ARG A 214 -4.39 -1.29 -7.53
N ILE A 215 -4.46 -2.61 -7.75
CA ILE A 215 -3.39 -3.38 -8.36
C ILE A 215 -3.55 -3.28 -9.88
N PHE A 216 -2.52 -2.83 -10.57
CA PHE A 216 -2.43 -2.84 -12.03
C PHE A 216 -1.37 -3.87 -12.42
N THR A 217 -1.73 -4.80 -13.29
CA THR A 217 -0.85 -5.92 -13.64
C THR A 217 -1.05 -6.36 -15.07
N ASN A 218 0.02 -6.91 -15.67
CA ASN A 218 0.00 -7.61 -16.94
C ASN A 218 -0.31 -9.11 -16.78
N ILE A 219 -0.46 -9.61 -15.56
CA ILE A 219 -0.94 -10.97 -15.29
C ILE A 219 -2.41 -11.05 -15.73
N PRO A 220 -2.79 -12.04 -16.54
CA PRO A 220 -4.18 -12.27 -16.91
C PRO A 220 -5.09 -12.35 -15.66
N PRO A 221 -6.16 -11.54 -15.55
CA PRO A 221 -6.99 -11.49 -14.34
C PRO A 221 -7.58 -12.84 -13.92
N ASN A 222 -7.87 -13.73 -14.87
CA ASN A 222 -8.37 -15.08 -14.60
C ASN A 222 -7.36 -15.99 -13.85
N LYS A 223 -6.07 -15.65 -13.83
CA LYS A 223 -5.05 -16.34 -13.03
C LYS A 223 -4.97 -15.80 -11.60
N ILE A 224 -5.65 -14.69 -11.29
CA ILE A 224 -5.61 -14.05 -9.97
C ILE A 224 -6.86 -14.45 -9.19
N ILE A 225 -6.67 -15.36 -8.24
CA ILE A 225 -7.73 -15.77 -7.31
C ILE A 225 -7.73 -14.78 -6.13
N LEU A 226 -8.80 -13.99 -5.99
CA LEU A 226 -8.98 -13.08 -4.86
C LEU A 226 -9.68 -13.77 -3.68
N PRO A 227 -9.43 -13.32 -2.43
CA PRO A 227 -10.00 -13.93 -1.23
C PRO A 227 -11.52 -13.79 -1.21
N ILE A 228 -12.21 -14.91 -1.34
CA ILE A 228 -13.68 -15.01 -1.39
C ILE A 228 -14.29 -14.60 -0.04
N GLU A 229 -13.61 -14.92 1.05
CA GLU A 229 -13.94 -14.57 2.42
C GLU A 229 -13.98 -13.05 2.66
N GLU A 230 -13.24 -12.27 1.88
CA GLU A 230 -13.25 -10.80 1.94
C GLU A 230 -14.36 -10.18 1.05
N GLY A 231 -15.10 -11.00 0.31
CA GLY A 231 -16.21 -10.54 -0.54
C GLY A 231 -15.84 -10.36 -2.02
N TYR A 232 -14.63 -10.73 -2.44
CA TYR A 232 -14.30 -10.72 -3.87
C TYR A 232 -14.98 -11.89 -4.59
N ARG A 233 -15.46 -11.63 -5.80
CA ARG A 233 -16.11 -12.61 -6.68
C ARG A 233 -15.62 -12.39 -8.11
N MET A 234 -15.43 -13.49 -8.85
CA MET A 234 -15.15 -13.45 -10.28
C MET A 234 -16.47 -13.65 -11.02
N ALA A 235 -16.83 -12.69 -11.88
CA ALA A 235 -17.99 -12.83 -12.76
C ALA A 235 -17.66 -13.80 -13.90
N GLY A 236 -18.69 -14.41 -14.51
CA GLY A 236 -18.52 -15.38 -15.60
C GLY A 236 -17.80 -14.84 -16.85
N ASN A 237 -17.69 -13.51 -16.99
CA ASN A 237 -16.94 -12.82 -18.04
C ASN A 237 -15.48 -12.49 -17.66
N GLY A 238 -14.97 -13.02 -16.55
CA GLY A 238 -13.60 -12.79 -16.08
C GLY A 238 -13.37 -11.46 -15.36
N VAL A 239 -14.42 -10.64 -15.15
CA VAL A 239 -14.31 -9.40 -14.35
C VAL A 239 -14.29 -9.75 -12.88
N ILE A 240 -13.27 -9.31 -12.16
CA ILE A 240 -13.19 -9.45 -10.72
C ILE A 240 -13.88 -8.25 -10.07
N ALA A 241 -14.91 -8.51 -9.27
CA ALA A 241 -15.67 -7.50 -8.56
C ALA A 241 -15.59 -7.73 -7.04
N PHE A 242 -15.44 -6.63 -6.29
CA PHE A 242 -15.69 -6.66 -4.85
C PHE A 242 -17.20 -6.62 -4.62
N SER A 243 -17.75 -7.75 -4.18
CA SER A 243 -19.12 -7.79 -3.65
C SER A 243 -19.03 -7.53 -2.15
N ALA A 244 -19.25 -6.28 -1.74
CA ALA A 244 -19.56 -6.02 -0.34
C ALA A 244 -20.70 -6.98 0.06
N LYS A 245 -20.65 -7.59 1.25
CA LYS A 245 -21.63 -8.61 1.73
C LYS A 245 -23.12 -8.20 1.59
N THR A 246 -23.38 -6.92 1.30
CA THR A 246 -24.70 -6.31 1.12
C THR A 246 -25.01 -5.93 -0.33
N TRP A 247 -24.31 -6.43 -1.34
CA TRP A 247 -24.57 -6.13 -2.75
C TRP A 247 -24.97 -7.41 -3.49
N ILE A 248 -26.00 -7.30 -4.32
CA ILE A 248 -26.54 -8.38 -5.16
C ILE A 248 -26.40 -8.01 -6.62
N HIS A 249 -26.30 -9.01 -7.51
CA HIS A 249 -26.36 -8.79 -8.94
C HIS A 249 -27.83 -8.73 -9.39
N CYS A 250 -28.34 -7.60 -9.90
CA CYS A 250 -29.71 -7.54 -10.47
C CYS A 250 -29.63 -8.05 -11.90
N ASN A 251 -30.26 -9.20 -12.17
CA ASN A 251 -30.37 -9.75 -13.52
C ASN A 251 -31.16 -8.82 -14.47
N ILE A 252 -32.01 -7.94 -13.92
CA ILE A 252 -32.78 -6.95 -14.70
C ILE A 252 -31.89 -5.77 -15.13
N CYS A 253 -31.01 -5.28 -14.24
CA CYS A 253 -30.09 -4.17 -14.56
C CYS A 253 -28.76 -4.63 -15.16
N ASN A 254 -28.43 -5.92 -15.06
CA ASN A 254 -27.15 -6.52 -15.41
C ASN A 254 -25.93 -5.82 -14.75
N HIS A 255 -26.08 -5.37 -13.50
CA HIS A 255 -24.99 -4.84 -12.69
C HIS A 255 -25.19 -5.14 -11.20
N CYS A 256 -24.12 -5.05 -10.41
CA CYS A 256 -24.20 -5.20 -8.96
C CYS A 256 -24.78 -3.93 -8.32
N ALA A 257 -25.70 -4.10 -7.37
CA ALA A 257 -26.38 -3.02 -6.67
C ALA A 257 -26.77 -3.44 -5.23
N LEU A 258 -27.28 -2.51 -4.43
CA LEU A 258 -27.82 -2.82 -3.09
C LEU A 258 -29.14 -3.61 -3.21
N PRO A 259 -29.50 -4.48 -2.24
CA PRO A 259 -30.73 -5.27 -2.24
C PRO A 259 -31.99 -4.46 -2.59
N ASP A 260 -32.10 -3.22 -2.10
CA ASP A 260 -33.28 -2.38 -2.25
C ASP A 260 -33.16 -1.34 -3.39
N HIS A 261 -32.35 -1.60 -4.42
CA HIS A 261 -32.27 -0.70 -5.58
C HIS A 261 -33.49 -0.86 -6.51
N SER A 262 -33.93 0.25 -7.11
CA SER A 262 -35.00 0.23 -8.11
C SER A 262 -34.42 -0.09 -9.49
N CYS A 263 -34.74 -1.26 -10.05
CA CYS A 263 -34.31 -1.63 -11.42
C CYS A 263 -35.05 -0.81 -12.52
N ASN A 264 -36.06 0.02 -12.17
CA ASN A 264 -36.85 0.90 -13.06
C ASN A 264 -36.41 2.38 -13.10
N GLY A 265 -35.20 2.70 -12.63
CA GLY A 265 -34.69 4.07 -12.72
C GLY A 265 -34.42 4.49 -14.18
N PRO A 266 -34.55 5.78 -14.52
CA PRO A 266 -34.21 6.26 -15.86
C PRO A 266 -32.75 5.94 -16.17
N LYS A 267 -32.50 5.27 -17.32
CA LYS A 267 -31.14 4.88 -17.77
C LYS A 267 -30.29 6.10 -18.10
N ASP A 268 -30.93 7.16 -18.60
CA ASP A 268 -30.36 8.48 -18.86
C ASP A 268 -31.26 9.57 -18.25
N GLY A 269 -30.66 10.70 -17.91
CA GLY A 269 -31.35 11.86 -17.31
C GLY A 269 -31.21 12.00 -15.79
N CYS A 270 -32.08 12.83 -15.21
CA CYS A 270 -32.04 13.22 -13.82
C CYS A 270 -32.65 12.16 -12.91
N PHE A 271 -31.83 11.53 -12.06
CA PHE A 271 -32.26 10.55 -11.04
C PHE A 271 -33.20 11.09 -9.93
N ILE A 272 -33.69 12.32 -10.04
CA ILE A 272 -34.68 12.91 -9.10
C ILE A 272 -36.04 13.08 -9.79
N CYS A 273 -36.09 13.50 -11.05
CA CYS A 273 -37.35 13.78 -11.76
C CYS A 273 -37.51 13.06 -13.10
N GLY A 274 -36.49 12.36 -13.60
CA GLY A 274 -36.53 11.58 -14.83
C GLY A 274 -36.20 12.35 -16.11
N GLU A 275 -36.15 13.68 -16.08
CA GLU A 275 -35.88 14.52 -17.25
C GLU A 275 -34.47 14.33 -17.82
N LEU A 276 -34.33 14.31 -19.14
CA LEU A 276 -33.06 14.05 -19.84
C LEU A 276 -32.13 15.26 -19.88
N ASP A 277 -32.66 16.47 -19.70
CA ASP A 277 -31.97 17.73 -19.99
C ASP A 277 -31.00 18.17 -18.88
N HIS A 278 -30.96 17.46 -17.75
CA HIS A 278 -30.07 17.79 -16.65
C HIS A 278 -29.67 16.57 -15.80
N LYS A 279 -28.53 16.69 -15.13
CA LYS A 279 -28.07 15.69 -14.14
C LYS A 279 -28.61 16.02 -12.76
N ARG A 280 -28.60 15.03 -11.85
CA ARG A 280 -29.06 15.17 -10.45
C ARG A 280 -28.60 16.45 -9.74
N SER A 281 -27.37 16.89 -9.98
CA SER A 281 -26.76 18.07 -9.34
C SER A 281 -27.42 19.39 -9.71
N THR A 282 -28.10 19.45 -10.85
CA THR A 282 -28.72 20.64 -11.43
C THR A 282 -30.25 20.55 -11.44
N CYS A 283 -30.82 19.56 -10.75
CA CYS A 283 -32.26 19.36 -10.75
C CYS A 283 -33.00 20.45 -9.96
N PRO A 284 -34.02 21.12 -10.55
CA PRO A 284 -34.84 22.07 -9.82
C PRO A 284 -35.56 21.43 -8.62
N ASN A 285 -35.84 20.13 -8.69
CA ASN A 285 -36.44 19.34 -7.61
C ASN A 285 -35.43 18.79 -6.58
N ILE A 286 -34.16 19.24 -6.59
CA ILE A 286 -33.14 18.71 -5.67
C ILE A 286 -33.43 19.02 -4.19
N PHE A 287 -34.16 20.09 -3.91
CA PHE A 287 -34.46 20.54 -2.54
C PHE A 287 -35.55 19.71 -1.86
N THR A 288 -36.53 19.18 -2.60
CA THR A 288 -37.59 18.32 -2.05
C THR A 288 -37.03 16.96 -1.63
N SER A 289 -36.15 16.35 -2.45
CA SER A 289 -35.44 15.10 -2.14
C SER A 289 -34.52 15.19 -0.90
N LYS A 290 -33.90 16.37 -0.65
CA LYS A 290 -33.03 16.58 0.53
C LYS A 290 -33.82 16.63 1.84
N LYS A 291 -35.08 17.13 1.84
CA LYS A 291 -35.93 17.18 3.06
C LYS A 291 -36.35 15.77 3.50
N VAL A 292 -36.74 14.91 2.56
CA VAL A 292 -37.12 13.50 2.84
C VAL A 292 -35.92 12.71 3.40
N ASN A 293 -34.74 12.85 2.79
CA ASN A 293 -33.54 12.16 3.27
C ASN A 293 -33.03 12.66 4.63
N LYS A 294 -33.21 13.96 4.97
CA LYS A 294 -32.88 14.49 6.30
C LYS A 294 -33.78 13.92 7.39
N ALA A 295 -35.07 13.72 7.11
CA ALA A 295 -36.01 13.13 8.05
C ALA A 295 -35.65 11.66 8.36
N VAL A 296 -35.36 10.87 7.33
CA VAL A 296 -34.94 9.46 7.47
C VAL A 296 -33.62 9.35 8.27
N ARG A 297 -32.67 10.26 8.05
CA ARG A 297 -31.39 10.27 8.77
C ARG A 297 -31.53 10.64 10.25
N LYS A 298 -32.44 11.58 10.59
CA LYS A 298 -32.80 11.91 12.00
C LYS A 298 -33.48 10.73 12.70
N GLN A 299 -34.32 9.98 12.00
CA GLN A 299 -35.00 8.81 12.56
C GLN A 299 -34.01 7.65 12.82
N LYS A 300 -33.04 7.44 11.93
CA LYS A 300 -31.98 6.42 12.10
C LYS A 300 -31.00 6.76 13.23
N GLN A 301 -30.67 8.04 13.41
CA GLN A 301 -29.85 8.51 14.55
C GLN A 301 -30.60 8.36 15.89
N ARG A 302 -31.91 8.63 15.95
CA ARG A 302 -32.72 8.40 17.16
C ARG A 302 -32.78 6.92 17.55
N LYS A 303 -32.89 5.99 16.58
CA LYS A 303 -32.85 4.55 16.83
C LYS A 303 -31.48 4.07 17.34
N SER A 304 -30.39 4.61 16.78
CA SER A 304 -29.02 4.28 17.21
C SER A 304 -28.69 4.83 18.62
N ASN A 305 -29.16 6.03 18.96
CA ASN A 305 -28.97 6.58 20.30
C ASN A 305 -29.81 5.87 21.36
N LYS A 306 -31.00 5.34 21.01
CA LYS A 306 -31.81 4.51 21.92
C LYS A 306 -31.10 3.20 22.29
N MET A 307 -30.49 2.51 21.31
CA MET A 307 -29.68 1.30 21.58
C MET A 307 -28.41 1.59 22.40
N LYS A 308 -27.85 2.80 22.28
CA LYS A 308 -26.67 3.23 23.05
C LYS A 308 -26.96 3.59 24.51
N MET A 309 -28.19 4.00 24.85
CA MET A 309 -28.59 4.29 26.23
C MET A 309 -28.91 3.04 27.04
N GLU A 310 -29.36 1.96 26.40
CA GLU A 310 -29.65 0.69 27.10
C GLU A 310 -28.38 -0.09 27.50
N THR A 311 -27.20 0.27 26.97
CA THR A 311 -25.94 -0.46 27.21
C THR A 311 -24.95 0.21 28.18
N THR A 312 -25.32 1.31 28.84
CA THR A 312 -24.50 1.93 29.90
C THR A 312 -25.34 2.32 31.11
N LYS A 313 -25.78 1.33 31.89
CA LYS A 313 -26.03 1.48 33.33
C LYS A 313 -24.87 0.82 34.07
N GLY A 314 -23.90 1.63 34.48
CA GLY A 314 -22.80 1.17 35.31
C GLY A 314 -21.66 2.18 35.38
N GLN A 315 -21.57 2.84 36.53
CA GLN A 315 -20.40 3.52 37.10
C GLN A 315 -20.21 5.02 36.79
N SER A 316 -20.16 5.75 37.90
CA SER A 316 -19.95 7.19 38.10
C SER A 316 -18.46 7.47 38.31
N MET A 317 -17.92 8.55 37.74
CA MET A 317 -17.40 9.70 38.52
C MET A 317 -16.66 10.75 37.67
N ASN A 318 -17.06 12.01 37.94
CA ASN A 318 -16.30 13.27 38.05
C ASN A 318 -15.53 13.86 36.86
N HIS A 319 -16.12 14.93 36.30
CA HIS A 319 -15.50 15.92 35.45
C HIS A 319 -14.77 17.01 36.27
N THR A 320 -13.54 17.34 35.88
CA THR A 320 -12.94 18.66 36.14
C THR A 320 -12.77 19.40 34.81
N THR A 321 -13.44 20.54 34.70
CA THR A 321 -13.44 21.47 33.56
C THR A 321 -12.17 22.31 33.52
N VAL A 322 -11.49 22.36 32.36
CA VAL A 322 -10.62 23.50 32.01
C VAL A 322 -10.82 23.88 30.54
N THR A 323 -11.29 25.11 30.34
CA THR A 323 -11.42 25.81 29.07
C THR A 323 -10.07 26.36 28.58
N GLY A 324 -9.71 26.13 27.32
CA GLY A 324 -8.47 26.64 26.70
C GLY A 324 -8.69 27.23 25.31
N LYS A 325 -8.57 28.55 25.22
CA LYS A 325 -8.86 29.46 24.10
C LYS A 325 -8.08 29.15 22.81
N LYS A 326 -8.76 29.31 21.66
CA LYS A 326 -8.14 29.47 20.32
C LYS A 326 -7.30 30.77 20.28
N LYS A 327 -6.04 30.67 19.86
CA LYS A 327 -5.28 31.81 19.31
C LYS A 327 -4.79 31.47 17.91
N ARG A 328 -5.23 32.29 16.96
CA ARG A 328 -4.83 32.40 15.56
C ARG A 328 -3.60 33.31 15.49
N ARG A 329 -2.56 32.95 14.72
CA ARG A 329 -1.58 33.92 14.23
C ARG A 329 -0.96 33.47 12.91
N GLU A 330 -0.76 34.48 12.08
CA GLU A 330 -0.46 34.47 10.66
C GLU A 330 0.97 34.05 10.29
N ARG A 331 1.10 33.67 9.02
CA ARG A 331 2.33 33.40 8.27
C ARG A 331 3.09 34.70 8.04
N ALA A 332 4.41 34.65 8.15
CA ALA A 332 5.31 35.52 7.40
C ALA A 332 6.32 34.63 6.65
N HIS A 333 6.36 34.82 5.34
CA HIS A 333 7.39 34.30 4.43
C HIS A 333 8.64 35.17 4.55
N GLN A 334 9.82 34.57 4.54
CA GLN A 334 10.99 35.20 3.95
C GLN A 334 11.96 34.13 3.44
N TYR A 335 12.15 34.16 2.12
CA TYR A 335 13.21 33.51 1.38
C TYR A 335 14.54 34.21 1.69
N LEU A 336 15.64 33.47 1.66
CA LEU A 336 16.93 33.97 1.17
C LEU A 336 17.79 32.76 0.77
N CYS A 337 18.12 32.70 -0.52
CA CYS A 337 19.20 31.91 -1.08
C CYS A 337 20.55 32.43 -0.56
N SER A 338 21.49 31.52 -0.36
CA SER A 338 22.90 31.64 -0.76
C SER A 338 23.45 30.24 -0.92
#